data_AF-A0A238U8Q4-F1
#
_entry.id   AF-A0A238U8Q4-F1
#
_cell.length_a   1.000
_cell.length_b   1.000
_cell.length_c   1.000
_cell.angle_alpha   90.00
_cell.angle_beta   90.00
_cell.angle_gamma   90.00
#
_symmetry.space_group_name_H-M   'P 1'
#
loop_
_entity.id
_entity.type
_entity.pdbx_description
1 polymer ?
#
loop_
_entity_poly.entity_id
_entity_poly.type
_entity_poly.pdbx_seq_one_letter_code
_entity_poly.pdbx_strand_id
1 'polypeptide(L)'
;MKKSILSFTFIICFVQIIFSQACGVYNLKYVGKIVSNNDLSFKIKLPNTFFYHSNEMKKDNKGNWIFDYAKLNNRKIDVTVTSHLGSLYTSNQLIELYKKSRDFIPIFITSINKEGEEKRSIKKVSFEKIKFSGKDISGKPTLIIIDLGEIRV
;
A
#
# COMPACT_ATOMS: atom_id res chain seq x y z
N MET A 1 -44.71 20.82 -23.15
CA MET A 1 -44.34 19.86 -22.08
C MET A 1 -43.35 18.76 -22.50
N LYS A 2 -43.11 18.44 -23.78
CA LYS A 2 -42.20 17.33 -24.17
C LYS A 2 -40.69 17.65 -24.14
N LYS A 3 -40.28 18.92 -24.23
CA LYS A 3 -38.85 19.32 -24.23
C LYS A 3 -38.18 19.28 -22.85
N SER A 4 -38.96 19.35 -21.78
CA SER A 4 -38.42 19.42 -20.41
C SER A 4 -38.01 18.05 -19.84
N ILE A 5 -38.60 16.96 -20.35
CA ILE A 5 -38.30 15.59 -19.94
C ILE A 5 -36.94 15.15 -20.51
N LEU A 6 -36.62 15.55 -21.75
CA LEU A 6 -35.38 15.16 -22.43
C LEU A 6 -34.12 15.78 -21.77
N SER A 7 -34.22 17.01 -21.27
CA SER A 7 -33.13 17.66 -20.52
C SER A 7 -32.90 17.05 -19.14
N PHE A 8 -33.94 16.50 -18.49
CA PHE A 8 -33.81 15.88 -17.17
C PHE A 8 -33.10 14.53 -17.24
N THR A 9 -33.36 13.73 -18.29
CA THR A 9 -32.68 12.44 -18.52
C THR A 9 -31.18 12.62 -18.77
N PHE A 10 -30.78 13.69 -19.49
CA PHE A 10 -29.37 13.97 -19.78
C PHE A 10 -28.57 14.32 -18.52
N ILE A 11 -29.19 15.03 -17.57
CA ILE A 11 -28.55 15.42 -16.31
C ILE A 11 -28.34 14.20 -15.40
N ILE A 12 -29.31 13.27 -15.32
CA ILE A 12 -29.20 12.06 -14.50
C ILE A 12 -28.06 11.14 -14.97
N CYS A 13 -27.85 11.01 -16.28
CA CYS A 13 -26.75 10.22 -16.84
C CYS A 13 -25.36 10.82 -16.49
N PHE A 14 -25.23 12.15 -16.44
CA PHE A 14 -23.96 12.79 -16.08
C PHE A 14 -23.62 12.63 -14.59
N VAL A 15 -24.62 12.63 -13.71
CA VAL A 15 -24.42 12.45 -12.27
C VAL A 15 -23.79 11.08 -11.97
N GLN A 16 -24.22 10.01 -12.64
CA GLN A 16 -23.63 8.67 -12.45
C GLN A 16 -22.15 8.59 -12.86
N ILE A 17 -21.75 9.34 -13.88
CA ILE A 17 -20.35 9.37 -14.35
C ILE A 17 -19.44 10.06 -13.31
N ILE A 18 -19.94 11.12 -12.67
CA ILE A 18 -19.15 11.92 -11.71
C ILE A 18 -19.01 11.18 -10.36
N PHE A 19 -20.04 10.46 -9.90
CA PHE A 19 -19.98 9.68 -8.66
C PHE A 19 -19.18 8.36 -8.78
N SER A 20 -18.90 7.90 -10.01
CA SER A 20 -18.05 6.72 -10.24
C SER A 20 -16.57 6.97 -9.90
N GLN A 21 -16.13 8.22 -9.78
CA GLN A 21 -14.74 8.55 -9.41
C GLN A 21 -14.47 8.51 -7.90
N ALA A 22 -15.52 8.52 -7.06
CA ALA A 22 -15.38 8.38 -5.60
C ALA A 22 -15.38 6.92 -5.13
N CYS A 23 -15.77 5.98 -6.00
CA CYS A 23 -15.71 4.55 -5.73
C CYS A 23 -14.35 4.00 -6.17
N GLY A 24 -13.46 3.68 -5.22
CA GLY A 24 -12.26 2.92 -5.54
C GLY A 24 -11.04 3.20 -4.67
N VAL A 25 -11.08 4.17 -3.75
CA VAL A 25 -10.00 4.28 -2.76
C VAL A 25 -9.89 2.93 -2.05
N TYR A 26 -8.67 2.40 -1.96
CA TYR A 26 -8.39 1.19 -1.21
C TYR A 26 -7.18 1.43 -0.30
N ASN A 27 -7.08 0.67 0.77
CA ASN A 27 -6.08 0.80 1.80
C ASN A 27 -5.17 -0.43 1.79
N LEU A 28 -3.87 -0.21 1.86
CA LEU A 28 -2.87 -1.23 2.12
C LEU A 28 -2.47 -1.16 3.59
N LYS A 29 -2.85 -2.16 4.38
CA LYS A 29 -2.43 -2.29 5.78
C LYS A 29 -1.27 -3.27 5.88
N TYR A 30 -0.10 -2.76 6.22
CA TYR A 30 1.06 -3.58 6.54
C TYR A 30 1.05 -3.97 8.00
N VAL A 31 1.22 -5.27 8.25
CA VAL A 31 1.40 -5.83 9.59
C VAL A 31 2.65 -6.70 9.63
N GLY A 32 3.31 -6.76 10.78
CA GLY A 32 4.51 -7.58 10.96
C GLY A 32 5.36 -7.13 12.15
N LYS A 33 6.55 -7.70 12.27
CA LYS A 33 7.48 -7.38 13.36
C LYS A 33 8.93 -7.44 12.91
N ILE A 34 9.72 -6.43 13.28
CA ILE A 34 11.17 -6.47 13.14
C ILE A 34 11.78 -7.25 14.31
N VAL A 35 12.59 -8.25 13.99
CA VAL A 35 13.31 -9.07 14.97
C VAL A 35 14.80 -8.89 14.75
N SER A 36 15.52 -8.53 15.81
CA SER A 36 16.98 -8.41 15.78
C SER A 36 17.55 -8.85 17.12
N ASN A 37 18.72 -9.47 17.08
CA ASN A 37 19.46 -9.91 18.26
C ASN A 37 20.10 -8.73 19.00
N ASN A 38 20.20 -7.57 18.35
CA ASN A 38 20.83 -6.39 18.91
C ASN A 38 19.78 -5.41 19.47
N ASP A 39 20.18 -4.64 20.47
CA ASP A 39 19.38 -3.56 21.05
C ASP A 39 19.49 -2.30 20.17
N LEU A 40 18.94 -2.39 18.96
CA LEU A 40 18.89 -1.32 17.97
C LEU A 40 17.48 -0.73 17.87
N SER A 41 17.42 0.56 17.54
CA SER A 41 16.19 1.19 17.07
C SER A 41 16.11 1.13 15.54
N PHE A 42 14.90 1.15 15.00
CA PHE A 42 14.68 0.96 13.56
C PHE A 42 13.77 2.03 12.99
N LYS A 43 14.11 2.53 11.81
CA LYS A 43 13.21 3.25 10.91
C LYS A 43 13.01 2.38 9.68
N ILE A 44 11.77 2.24 9.21
CA ILE A 44 11.49 1.46 8.00
C ILE A 44 10.75 2.28 6.95
N LYS A 45 10.97 1.93 5.68
CA LYS A 45 10.13 2.39 4.57
C LYS A 45 9.49 1.19 3.88
N LEU A 46 8.19 1.33 3.63
CA LEU A 46 7.35 0.31 3.00
C LEU A 46 6.87 0.81 1.64
N PRO A 47 6.64 -0.10 0.67
CA PRO A 47 6.13 0.32 -0.62
C PRO A 47 4.77 0.98 -0.49
N ASN A 48 4.56 2.01 -1.29
CA ASN A 48 3.25 2.65 -1.43
C ASN A 48 2.45 1.98 -2.54
N THR A 49 1.26 2.51 -2.84
CA THR A 49 0.41 1.98 -3.89
C THR A 49 1.04 2.08 -5.29
N PHE A 50 1.88 3.08 -5.54
CA PHE A 50 2.59 3.22 -6.81
C PHE A 50 3.44 1.98 -7.12
N PHE A 51 4.21 1.49 -6.14
CA PHE A 51 5.05 0.29 -6.30
C PHE A 51 4.28 -0.94 -6.82
N TYR A 52 3.02 -1.09 -6.43
CA TYR A 52 2.19 -2.22 -6.84
C TYR A 52 1.52 -2.05 -8.20
N HIS A 53 1.32 -0.81 -8.64
CA HIS A 53 0.69 -0.48 -9.92
C HIS A 53 1.69 -0.12 -11.02
N SER A 54 2.97 0.04 -10.68
CA SER A 54 4.04 0.32 -11.62
C SER A 54 4.98 -0.88 -11.78
N ASN A 55 5.39 -1.16 -13.02
CA ASN A 55 6.46 -2.12 -13.29
C ASN A 55 7.83 -1.57 -12.87
N GLU A 56 7.96 -0.25 -12.77
CA GLU A 56 9.20 0.42 -12.38
C GLU A 56 9.17 0.86 -10.92
N MET A 57 10.27 0.64 -10.22
CA MET A 57 10.49 1.31 -8.95
C MET A 57 10.88 2.76 -9.25
N LYS A 58 10.15 3.73 -8.72
CA LYS A 58 10.44 5.15 -8.96
C LYS A 58 11.35 5.70 -7.87
N LYS A 59 12.33 6.50 -8.30
CA LYS A 59 13.16 7.32 -7.42
C LYS A 59 12.70 8.77 -7.49
N ASP A 60 12.83 9.50 -6.39
CA ASP A 60 12.68 10.95 -6.36
C ASP A 60 13.87 11.62 -7.07
N ASN A 61 13.81 12.95 -7.19
CA ASN A 61 14.87 13.76 -7.83
C ASN A 61 16.22 13.69 -7.10
N LYS A 62 16.25 13.11 -5.89
CA LYS A 62 17.45 12.89 -5.08
C LYS A 62 17.93 11.43 -5.14
N GLY A 63 17.32 10.61 -6.00
CA GLY A 63 17.65 9.20 -6.17
C GLY A 63 17.10 8.27 -5.08
N ASN A 64 16.24 8.76 -4.16
CA ASN A 64 15.63 7.94 -3.12
C ASN A 64 14.40 7.22 -3.66
N TRP A 65 14.22 5.96 -3.30
CA TRP A 65 13.00 5.23 -3.62
C TRP A 65 11.76 5.89 -2.98
N ILE A 66 10.71 6.06 -3.79
CA ILE A 66 9.43 6.64 -3.35
C ILE A 66 8.65 5.58 -2.56
N PHE A 67 8.95 5.49 -1.27
CA PHE A 67 8.40 4.57 -0.29
C PHE A 67 7.97 5.36 0.94
N ASP A 68 6.92 4.90 1.63
CA ASP A 68 6.38 5.60 2.79
C ASP A 68 7.08 5.17 4.07
N TYR A 69 7.41 6.12 4.93
CA TYR A 69 7.95 5.83 6.25
C TYR A 69 6.88 5.15 7.10
N ALA A 70 7.23 4.00 7.66
CA ALA A 70 6.38 3.31 8.62
C ALA A 70 6.83 3.62 10.04
N LYS A 71 5.92 4.14 10.85
CA LYS A 71 6.13 4.28 12.30
C LYS A 71 6.07 2.88 12.92
N LEU A 72 7.10 2.53 13.68
CA LEU A 72 7.14 1.31 14.45
C LEU A 72 6.68 1.58 15.88
N ASN A 73 5.86 0.69 16.43
CA ASN A 73 5.53 0.67 17.86
C ASN A 73 6.05 -0.64 18.45
N ASN A 74 7.03 -0.58 19.36
CA ASN A 74 7.69 -1.77 19.94
C ASN A 74 8.12 -2.79 18.87
N ARG A 75 8.78 -2.30 17.80
CA ARG A 75 9.23 -3.07 16.62
C ARG A 75 8.09 -3.71 15.81
N LYS A 76 6.82 -3.45 16.12
CA LYS A 76 5.68 -3.89 15.33
C LYS A 76 5.41 -2.90 14.20
N ILE A 77 5.10 -3.46 13.04
CA ILE A 77 4.59 -2.75 11.87
C ILE A 77 3.07 -2.81 11.99
N ASP A 78 2.43 -1.65 12.08
CA ASP A 78 0.98 -1.48 11.91
C ASP A 78 0.76 -0.14 11.23
N VAL A 79 0.80 -0.16 9.89
CA VAL A 79 0.74 1.06 9.07
C VAL A 79 -0.25 0.85 7.94
N THR A 80 -1.12 1.84 7.75
CA THR A 80 -2.08 1.86 6.65
C THR A 80 -1.70 2.95 5.65
N VAL A 81 -1.56 2.56 4.39
CA VAL A 81 -1.32 3.45 3.25
C VAL A 81 -2.60 3.51 2.43
N THR A 82 -3.16 4.70 2.28
CA THR A 82 -4.35 4.91 1.46
C THR A 82 -3.94 5.13 0.00
N SER A 83 -4.61 4.44 -0.91
CA SER A 83 -4.43 4.63 -2.34
C SER A 83 -4.95 5.98 -2.78
N HIS A 84 -4.12 6.72 -3.51
CA HIS A 84 -4.55 7.89 -4.27
C HIS A 84 -5.26 7.51 -5.58
N LEU A 85 -5.20 6.23 -5.98
CA LEU A 85 -5.88 5.71 -7.17
C LEU A 85 -7.18 5.03 -6.76
N GLY A 86 -8.26 5.40 -7.45
CA GLY A 86 -9.49 4.62 -7.45
C GLY A 86 -9.26 3.26 -8.13
N SER A 87 -9.62 2.17 -7.47
CA SER A 87 -9.59 0.81 -7.98
C SER A 87 -11.01 0.35 -8.33
N LEU A 88 -11.19 -0.08 -9.57
CA LEU A 88 -12.37 -0.84 -10.01
C LEU A 88 -12.27 -2.33 -9.64
N TYR A 89 -11.14 -2.75 -9.07
CA TYR A 89 -10.84 -4.13 -8.71
C TYR A 89 -11.28 -4.44 -7.28
N THR A 90 -11.80 -5.65 -7.09
CA THR A 90 -11.99 -6.28 -5.77
C THR A 90 -10.66 -6.53 -5.09
N SER A 91 -10.69 -6.75 -3.77
CA SER A 91 -9.48 -7.06 -3.00
C SER A 91 -8.71 -8.28 -3.54
N ASN A 92 -9.42 -9.33 -3.94
CA ASN A 92 -8.79 -10.53 -4.52
C ASN A 92 -8.08 -10.24 -5.85
N GLN A 93 -8.71 -9.46 -6.73
CA GLN A 93 -8.11 -9.07 -8.01
C GLN A 93 -6.86 -8.21 -7.81
N LEU A 94 -6.87 -7.30 -6.83
CA LEU A 94 -5.68 -6.52 -6.48
C LEU A 94 -4.54 -7.42 -5.94
N ILE A 95 -4.87 -8.37 -5.06
CA ILE A 95 -3.88 -9.32 -4.53
C ILE A 95 -3.25 -10.15 -5.66
N GLU A 96 -4.05 -10.63 -6.61
CA GLU A 96 -3.55 -11.35 -7.78
C GLU A 96 -2.65 -10.47 -8.66
N LEU A 97 -3.06 -9.22 -8.91
CA LEU A 97 -2.25 -8.26 -9.67
C LEU A 97 -0.88 -8.05 -9.02
N TYR A 98 -0.85 -7.89 -7.69
CA TYR A 98 0.39 -7.68 -6.96
C TYR A 98 1.30 -8.89 -7.06
N LYS A 99 0.73 -10.09 -6.91
CA LYS A 99 1.49 -11.36 -7.02
C LYS A 99 2.05 -11.61 -8.42
N LYS A 100 1.38 -11.11 -9.46
CA LYS A 100 1.83 -11.25 -10.85
C LYS A 100 2.92 -10.26 -11.23
N SER A 101 2.92 -9.06 -10.62
CA SER A 101 3.85 -8.01 -11.03
C SER A 101 5.27 -8.22 -10.49
N ARG A 102 5.44 -8.87 -9.33
CA ARG A 102 6.73 -9.03 -8.64
C ARG A 102 6.74 -10.25 -7.71
N ASP A 103 7.94 -10.81 -7.48
CA ASP A 103 8.13 -11.96 -6.57
C ASP A 103 8.40 -11.55 -5.12
N PHE A 104 8.73 -10.28 -4.86
CA PHE A 104 9.13 -9.81 -3.53
C PHE A 104 8.75 -8.36 -3.24
N ILE A 105 8.56 -8.06 -1.95
CA ILE A 105 8.43 -6.70 -1.42
C ILE A 105 9.79 -6.24 -0.87
N PRO A 106 10.37 -5.12 -1.34
CA PRO A 106 11.53 -4.51 -0.71
C PRO A 106 11.10 -3.68 0.51
N ILE A 107 11.76 -3.90 1.64
CA ILE A 107 11.61 -3.15 2.88
C ILE A 107 12.95 -2.48 3.17
N PHE A 108 12.96 -1.15 3.21
CA PHE A 108 14.15 -0.40 3.56
C PHE A 108 14.20 -0.28 5.08
N ILE A 109 15.33 -0.66 5.67
CA ILE A 109 15.52 -0.68 7.12
C ILE A 109 16.76 0.12 7.45
N THR A 110 16.58 1.18 8.23
CA THR A 110 17.67 1.91 8.86
C THR A 110 17.74 1.48 10.31
N SER A 111 18.84 0.83 10.69
CA SER A 111 19.14 0.46 12.08
C SER A 111 19.97 1.56 12.71
N ILE A 112 19.71 1.88 13.97
CA ILE A 112 20.38 2.97 14.70
C ILE A 112 20.86 2.41 16.04
N ASN A 113 22.16 2.49 16.28
CA ASN A 113 22.78 2.06 17.54
C ASN A 113 22.61 3.11 18.65
N LYS A 114 23.17 2.82 19.83
CA LYS A 114 23.08 3.70 21.01
C LYS A 114 23.89 4.98 20.81
N GLU A 115 24.95 4.93 20.01
CA GLU A 115 25.77 6.07 19.61
C GLU A 115 25.10 6.93 18.52
N GLY A 116 23.98 6.49 17.93
CA GLY A 116 23.23 7.21 16.91
C GLY A 116 23.70 6.95 15.47
N GLU A 117 24.64 6.03 15.25
CA GLU A 117 25.10 5.65 13.92
C GLU A 117 24.01 4.89 13.15
N GLU A 118 23.76 5.34 11.91
CA GLU A 118 22.74 4.76 11.05
C GLU A 118 23.35 3.75 10.06
N LYS A 119 22.83 2.51 10.06
CA LYS A 119 23.13 1.49 9.04
C LYS A 119 21.89 1.19 8.19
N ARG A 120 21.99 1.45 6.89
CA ARG A 120 20.90 1.23 5.92
C ARG A 120 21.03 -0.14 5.27
N SER A 121 19.90 -0.84 5.14
CA SER A 121 19.79 -2.14 4.48
C SER A 121 18.46 -2.28 3.75
N ILE A 122 18.40 -3.23 2.81
CA ILE A 122 17.17 -3.56 2.08
C ILE A 122 16.88 -5.04 2.32
N LYS A 123 15.71 -5.35 2.87
CA LYS A 123 15.22 -6.71 2.98
C LYS A 123 14.21 -6.99 1.89
N LYS A 124 14.43 -8.07 1.12
CA LYS A 124 13.46 -8.58 0.15
C LYS A 124 12.61 -9.66 0.82
N VAL A 125 11.32 -9.42 0.98
CA VAL A 125 10.37 -10.40 1.53
C VAL A 125 9.64 -11.05 0.35
N SER A 126 9.88 -12.36 0.13
CA SER A 126 9.19 -13.12 -0.93
C SER A 126 7.69 -13.11 -0.69
N PHE A 127 6.92 -12.96 -1.76
CA PHE A 127 5.45 -13.00 -1.73
C PHE A 127 4.90 -14.32 -1.22
N GLU A 128 5.64 -15.42 -1.38
CA GLU A 128 5.28 -16.73 -0.81
C GLU A 128 5.23 -16.72 0.73
N LYS A 129 6.02 -15.84 1.35
CA LYS A 129 6.06 -15.68 2.82
C LYS A 129 5.06 -14.66 3.32
N ILE A 130 4.42 -13.91 2.42
CA ILE A 130 3.48 -12.84 2.76
C ILE A 130 2.07 -13.40 2.77
N LYS A 131 1.35 -13.18 3.85
CA LYS A 131 -0.09 -13.50 3.89
C LYS A 131 -0.86 -12.26 3.45
N PHE A 132 -1.57 -12.41 2.35
CA PHE A 132 -2.50 -11.40 1.86
C PHE A 132 -3.91 -11.75 2.27
N SER A 133 -4.67 -10.76 2.74
CA SER A 133 -6.11 -10.91 2.93
C SER A 133 -6.84 -9.64 2.52
N GLY A 134 -7.98 -9.79 1.88
CA GLY A 134 -8.82 -8.71 1.40
C GLY A 134 -10.10 -8.57 2.21
N LYS A 135 -10.58 -7.33 2.39
CA LYS A 135 -11.91 -7.06 2.92
C LYS A 135 -12.58 -5.98 2.08
N ASP A 136 -13.59 -6.41 1.32
CA ASP A 136 -14.46 -5.53 0.55
C ASP A 136 -15.73 -5.28 1.38
N ILE A 137 -15.97 -4.01 1.75
CA ILE A 137 -17.18 -3.61 2.49
C ILE A 137 -17.90 -2.57 1.66
N SER A 138 -19.18 -2.81 1.37
CA SER A 138 -20.01 -1.85 0.63
C SER A 138 -19.96 -0.45 1.26
N GLY A 139 -19.71 0.56 0.43
CA GLY A 139 -19.60 1.96 0.85
C GLY A 139 -18.33 2.31 1.64
N LYS A 140 -17.36 1.40 1.77
CA LYS A 140 -16.05 1.70 2.39
C LYS A 140 -14.91 1.37 1.42
N PRO A 141 -13.74 2.01 1.62
CA PRO A 141 -12.53 1.63 0.91
C PRO A 141 -12.20 0.14 1.09
N THR A 142 -11.87 -0.54 -0.01
CA THR A 142 -11.33 -1.91 0.02
C THR A 142 -10.09 -1.93 0.90
N LEU A 143 -9.97 -2.92 1.79
CA LEU A 143 -8.79 -3.09 2.64
C LEU A 143 -8.01 -4.33 2.23
N ILE A 144 -6.72 -4.16 1.95
CA ILE A 144 -5.78 -5.26 1.72
C ILE A 144 -4.81 -5.27 2.88
N ILE A 145 -4.75 -6.39 3.59
CA ILE A 145 -3.76 -6.62 4.65
C ILE A 145 -2.59 -7.38 4.04
N ILE A 146 -1.39 -6.86 4.27
CA ILE A 146 -0.11 -7.41 3.84
C ILE A 146 0.66 -7.79 5.10
N ASP A 147 0.55 -9.05 5.51
CA ASP A 147 1.26 -9.58 6.66
C ASP A 147 2.65 -10.06 6.25
N LEU A 148 3.64 -9.28 6.69
CA LEU A 148 5.06 -9.48 6.43
C LEU A 148 5.68 -10.51 7.39
N GLY A 149 4.94 -10.97 8.40
CA GLY A 149 5.43 -11.85 9.45
C GLY A 149 6.59 -11.25 10.24
N GLU A 150 7.60 -12.08 10.53
CA GLU A 150 8.82 -11.65 11.19
C GLU A 150 9.92 -11.31 10.18
N ILE A 151 10.43 -10.08 10.26
CA ILE A 151 11.54 -9.61 9.43
C ILE A 151 12.79 -9.60 10.31
N ARG A 152 13.69 -10.56 10.05
CA ARG A 152 14.97 -10.67 10.76
C ARG A 152 16.03 -9.74 10.17
N VAL A 153 16.63 -8.92 11.04
CA VAL A 153 17.64 -7.89 10.76
C VAL A 153 18.89 -8.12 11.59
#